data_AF-A0A558FL05-F1
#
_entry.id   AF-A0A558FL05-F1
#
_cell.length_a   1.000
_cell.length_b   1.000
_cell.length_c   1.000
_cell.angle_alpha   90.00
_cell.angle_beta   90.00
_cell.angle_gamma   90.00
#
_symmetry.space_group_name_H-M   'P 1'
#
loop_
_entity.id
_entity.type
_entity.pdbx_description
1 polymer ?
#
loop_
_entity_poly.entity_id
_entity_poly.type
_entity_poly.pdbx_seq_one_letter_code
_entity_poly.pdbx_strand_id
1 'polypeptide(L)'
;MTDASSREDDVVDAVVETLCAAAPSIRAGLPGRRVYEEGTNPSGERQLEADTYADELLLKRLRPLDGVGEYASEERPDVIDIGEGVSVALDPLDGSTNLKPNNVMGTLYSIYDEPLPTGGENLLAAGYILYGPVTTLVAARDGVVSEYILESGIKRPLREELTLPGDPAIFSFGGRVNRWFDDFEAFARETERTEGMKLRYGGSMIGDVNQILHYGGVFAY
;
A
#
# COMPACT_ATOMS: atom_id res chain seq x y z
N MET A 1 17.63 3.31 -27.89
CA MET A 1 16.81 2.45 -27.00
C MET A 1 17.25 2.54 -25.53
N THR A 2 18.48 2.98 -25.24
CA THR A 2 19.03 3.12 -23.86
C THR A 2 18.65 4.43 -23.13
N ASP A 3 17.99 5.39 -23.77
CA ASP A 3 17.72 6.74 -23.23
C ASP A 3 16.28 6.90 -22.69
N ALA A 4 15.34 6.10 -23.22
CA ALA A 4 13.94 6.12 -22.79
C ALA A 4 13.74 5.33 -21.49
N SER A 5 14.34 4.13 -21.40
CA SER A 5 14.28 3.30 -20.19
C SER A 5 14.97 3.97 -18.99
N SER A 6 16.11 4.66 -19.19
CA SER A 6 16.74 5.41 -18.09
C SER A 6 15.88 6.58 -17.59
N ARG A 7 15.12 7.23 -18.48
CA ARG A 7 14.25 8.35 -18.10
C ARG A 7 13.00 7.88 -17.37
N GLU A 8 12.41 6.77 -17.79
CA GLU A 8 11.31 6.11 -17.08
C GLU A 8 11.77 5.66 -15.69
N ASP A 9 12.95 5.06 -15.61
CA ASP A 9 13.55 4.66 -14.35
C ASP A 9 13.71 5.84 -13.38
N ASP A 10 14.19 6.99 -13.88
CA ASP A 10 14.31 8.24 -13.11
C ASP A 10 12.94 8.74 -12.61
N VAL A 11 11.88 8.61 -13.42
CA VAL A 11 10.52 9.02 -13.04
C VAL A 11 9.95 8.11 -11.96
N VAL A 12 10.12 6.79 -12.09
CA VAL A 12 9.71 5.81 -11.07
C VAL A 12 10.39 6.14 -9.73
N ASP A 13 11.69 6.42 -9.75
CA ASP A 13 12.42 6.79 -8.54
C ASP A 13 11.94 8.13 -7.96
N ALA A 14 11.69 9.14 -8.80
CA ALA A 14 11.15 10.42 -8.36
C ALA A 14 9.76 10.30 -7.70
N VAL A 15 8.89 9.42 -8.22
CA VAL A 15 7.59 9.12 -7.61
C VAL A 15 7.80 8.50 -6.23
N VAL A 16 8.60 7.43 -6.12
CA VAL A 16 8.85 6.73 -4.85
C VAL A 16 9.49 7.66 -3.81
N GLU A 17 10.45 8.48 -4.21
CA GLU A 17 11.08 9.48 -3.33
C GLU A 17 10.06 10.53 -2.85
N THR A 18 9.15 10.95 -3.73
CA THR A 18 8.09 11.90 -3.37
C THR A 18 7.12 11.31 -2.34
N LEU A 19 6.75 10.03 -2.49
CA LEU A 19 5.95 9.29 -1.51
C LEU A 19 6.69 9.18 -0.16
N CYS A 20 7.97 8.82 -0.18
CA CYS A 20 8.81 8.76 1.02
C CYS A 20 8.86 10.12 1.74
N ALA A 21 9.08 11.20 1.00
CA ALA A 21 9.13 12.55 1.54
C ALA A 21 7.77 13.01 2.12
N ALA A 22 6.65 12.45 1.66
CA ALA A 22 5.30 12.74 2.15
C ALA A 22 4.96 11.99 3.45
N ALA A 23 5.49 10.79 3.63
CA ALA A 23 5.20 9.91 4.76
C ALA A 23 5.29 10.57 6.15
N PRO A 24 6.31 11.41 6.48
CA PRO A 24 6.35 12.09 7.78
C PRO A 24 5.19 13.07 7.98
N SER A 25 4.77 13.77 6.93
CA SER A 25 3.65 14.72 6.99
C SER A 25 2.32 13.98 7.16
N ILE A 26 2.11 12.89 6.40
CA ILE A 26 0.94 12.02 6.54
C ILE A 26 0.85 11.52 7.98
N ARG A 27 1.91 10.86 8.47
CA ARG A 27 1.97 10.31 9.82
C ARG A 27 1.76 11.36 10.93
N ALA A 28 2.36 12.54 10.79
CA ALA A 28 2.18 13.64 11.75
C ALA A 28 0.76 14.24 11.70
N GLY A 29 0.06 14.11 10.57
CA GLY A 29 -1.30 14.58 10.38
C GLY A 29 -2.38 13.70 11.01
N LEU A 30 -2.09 12.42 11.27
CA LEU A 30 -3.04 11.43 11.78
C LEU A 30 -3.68 11.77 13.14
N PRO A 31 -2.93 12.24 14.17
CA PRO A 31 -3.52 12.46 15.50
C PRO A 31 -4.62 13.52 15.55
N GLY A 32 -4.53 14.54 14.68
CA GLY A 32 -5.51 15.63 14.59
C GLY A 32 -6.77 15.26 13.80
N ARG A 33 -6.74 14.18 13.03
CA ARG A 33 -7.73 13.82 12.01
C ARG A 33 -8.47 12.52 12.30
N ARG A 34 -8.67 12.24 13.59
CA ARG A 34 -9.34 11.01 14.08
C ARG A 34 -10.87 11.08 14.00
N VAL A 35 -11.40 12.15 13.40
CA VAL A 35 -12.84 12.43 13.29
C VAL A 35 -13.30 12.07 11.88
N TYR A 36 -14.44 11.39 11.78
CA TYR A 36 -15.06 11.10 10.48
C TYR A 36 -15.68 12.37 9.92
N GLU A 37 -15.46 12.67 8.64
CA GLU A 37 -16.23 13.71 7.96
C GLU A 37 -17.66 13.22 7.68
N GLU A 38 -18.60 14.15 7.50
CA GLU A 38 -19.93 13.82 6.96
C GLU A 38 -19.81 13.54 5.46
N GLY A 39 -19.30 12.37 5.08
CA GLY A 39 -19.09 11.97 3.68
C GLY A 39 -18.93 10.46 3.52
N THR A 40 -19.21 9.96 2.32
CA THR A 40 -18.98 8.55 1.93
C THR A 40 -18.12 8.56 0.66
N ASN A 41 -17.03 7.80 0.62
CA ASN A 41 -16.13 7.70 -0.53
C ASN A 41 -16.77 6.83 -1.65
N PRO A 42 -16.15 6.71 -2.86
CA PRO A 42 -16.67 5.91 -3.96
C PRO A 42 -16.83 4.41 -3.64
N SER A 43 -16.06 3.86 -2.69
CA SER A 43 -16.16 2.48 -2.21
C SER A 43 -17.29 2.28 -1.18
N GLY A 44 -17.98 3.34 -0.76
CA GLY A 44 -19.12 3.31 0.16
C GLY A 44 -18.75 3.35 1.64
N GLU A 45 -17.50 3.69 1.97
CA GLU A 45 -16.98 3.85 3.32
C GLU A 45 -17.05 5.31 3.80
N ARG A 46 -17.17 5.53 5.12
CA ARG A 46 -17.17 6.90 5.68
C ARG A 46 -15.76 7.45 5.61
N GLN A 47 -15.58 8.51 4.82
CA GLN A 47 -14.28 9.14 4.58
C GLN A 47 -13.76 9.79 5.89
N LEU A 48 -12.56 9.42 6.34
CA LEU A 48 -11.90 10.11 7.44
C LEU A 48 -11.19 11.35 6.91
N GLU A 49 -11.14 12.41 7.70
CA GLU A 49 -10.35 13.62 7.37
C GLU A 49 -8.87 13.27 7.07
N ALA A 50 -8.38 12.17 7.64
CA ALA A 50 -7.04 11.64 7.39
C ALA A 50 -6.86 11.12 5.95
N ASP A 51 -7.88 10.49 5.37
CA ASP A 51 -7.86 9.92 4.02
C ASP A 51 -7.80 11.06 2.99
N THR A 52 -8.73 12.02 3.10
CA THR A 52 -8.76 13.23 2.27
C THR A 52 -7.44 14.00 2.35
N TYR A 53 -6.88 14.16 3.56
CA TYR A 53 -5.61 14.84 3.75
C TYR A 53 -4.44 14.11 3.06
N ALA A 54 -4.37 12.79 3.18
CA ALA A 54 -3.33 12.00 2.54
C ALA A 54 -3.44 12.10 1.01
N ASP A 55 -4.65 11.92 0.46
CA ASP A 55 -4.90 12.04 -0.97
C ASP A 55 -4.50 13.42 -1.53
N GLU A 56 -5.00 14.50 -0.92
CA GLU A 56 -4.71 15.87 -1.37
C GLU A 56 -3.21 16.18 -1.32
N LEU A 57 -2.52 15.71 -0.27
CA LEU A 57 -1.10 15.91 -0.12
C LEU A 57 -0.30 15.16 -1.19
N LEU A 58 -0.65 13.91 -1.47
CA LEU A 58 0.03 13.07 -2.46
C LEU A 58 -0.19 13.62 -3.87
N LEU A 59 -1.45 13.91 -4.25
CA LEU A 59 -1.76 14.56 -5.52
C LEU A 59 -1.00 15.88 -5.68
N LYS A 60 -0.98 16.73 -4.64
CA LYS A 60 -0.26 18.02 -4.68
C LYS A 60 1.24 17.85 -4.92
N ARG A 61 1.85 16.78 -4.39
CA ARG A 61 3.30 16.53 -4.51
C ARG A 61 3.68 15.81 -5.79
N LEU A 62 2.80 14.96 -6.33
CA LEU A 62 3.05 14.22 -7.56
C LEU A 62 2.73 15.04 -8.82
N ARG A 63 1.70 15.88 -8.80
CA ARG A 63 1.30 16.73 -9.94
C ARG A 63 2.44 17.55 -10.58
N PRO A 64 3.40 18.15 -9.84
CA PRO A 64 4.48 18.92 -10.45
C PRO A 64 5.65 18.06 -10.98
N LEU A 65 5.61 16.73 -10.83
CA LEU A 65 6.67 15.86 -11.37
C LEU A 65 6.52 15.71 -12.88
N ASP A 66 7.57 16.06 -13.62
CA ASP A 66 7.65 15.75 -15.05
C ASP A 66 7.68 14.23 -15.24
N GLY A 67 6.89 13.72 -16.20
CA GLY A 67 6.84 12.30 -16.51
C GLY A 67 5.75 11.50 -15.78
N VAL A 68 4.89 12.15 -14.98
CA VAL A 68 3.69 11.52 -14.43
C VAL A 68 2.47 11.97 -15.24
N GLY A 69 1.78 11.02 -15.85
CA GLY A 69 0.62 11.27 -16.71
C GLY A 69 -0.71 11.25 -15.96
N GLU A 70 -0.92 10.20 -15.18
CA GLU A 70 -2.22 9.96 -14.54
C GLU A 70 -2.06 9.71 -13.04
N TYR A 71 -3.05 10.18 -12.28
CA TYR A 71 -3.19 9.93 -10.86
C TYR A 71 -4.55 9.29 -10.59
N ALA A 72 -4.54 8.06 -10.08
CA ALA A 72 -5.71 7.39 -9.53
C ALA A 72 -5.56 7.21 -8.02
N SER A 73 -6.67 7.29 -7.30
CA SER A 73 -6.69 7.20 -5.85
C SER A 73 -7.99 6.54 -5.40
N GLU A 74 -7.95 5.71 -4.36
CA GLU A 74 -9.16 5.16 -3.72
C GLU A 74 -10.16 6.26 -3.33
N GLU A 75 -9.67 7.43 -2.96
CA GLU A 75 -10.47 8.57 -2.50
C GLU A 75 -11.20 9.32 -3.62
N ARG A 76 -11.00 8.92 -4.89
CA ARG A 76 -11.50 9.65 -6.05
C ARG A 76 -12.21 8.72 -7.04
N PRO A 77 -13.37 9.12 -7.58
CA PRO A 77 -14.11 8.28 -8.52
C PRO A 77 -13.46 8.23 -9.91
N ASP A 78 -12.74 9.29 -10.30
CA ASP A 78 -12.18 9.46 -11.63
C ASP A 78 -10.65 9.58 -11.57
N VAL A 79 -9.99 9.05 -12.62
CA VAL A 79 -8.56 9.27 -12.86
C VAL A 79 -8.32 10.74 -13.17
N ILE A 80 -7.29 11.34 -12.56
CA ILE A 80 -6.88 12.72 -12.79
C ILE A 80 -5.71 12.73 -13.78
N ASP A 81 -5.93 13.36 -14.92
CA ASP A 81 -4.85 13.77 -15.83
C ASP A 81 -3.99 14.84 -15.16
N ILE A 82 -2.69 14.55 -14.99
CA ILE A 82 -1.69 15.45 -14.42
C ILE A 82 -0.50 15.70 -15.34
N GLY A 83 -0.47 15.14 -16.56
CA GLY A 83 0.63 15.34 -17.51
C GLY A 83 0.78 14.24 -18.56
N GLU A 84 2.02 13.98 -18.96
CA GLU A 84 2.39 12.88 -19.86
C GLU A 84 3.45 11.99 -19.18
N GLY A 85 3.31 10.67 -19.33
CA GLY A 85 4.25 9.67 -18.83
C GLY A 85 3.56 8.57 -18.04
N VAL A 86 4.18 8.09 -16.96
CA VAL A 86 3.69 6.93 -16.19
C VAL A 86 2.38 7.23 -15.48
N SER A 87 1.58 6.18 -15.26
CA SER A 87 0.35 6.27 -14.48
C SER A 87 0.58 5.80 -13.05
N VAL A 88 0.11 6.56 -12.06
CA VAL A 88 0.28 6.26 -10.62
C VAL A 88 -1.09 6.02 -10.00
N ALA A 89 -1.27 4.85 -9.38
CA ALA A 89 -2.47 4.55 -8.60
C ALA A 89 -2.12 4.29 -7.13
N LEU A 90 -2.87 4.92 -6.23
CA LEU A 90 -2.60 4.93 -4.79
C LEU A 90 -3.83 4.48 -3.98
N ASP A 91 -3.55 3.83 -2.86
CA ASP A 91 -4.39 3.94 -1.67
C ASP A 91 -3.65 4.89 -0.72
N PRO A 92 -4.12 6.13 -0.54
CA PRO A 92 -3.45 7.12 0.29
C PRO A 92 -3.31 6.68 1.75
N LEU A 93 -4.27 5.91 2.29
CA LEU A 93 -4.30 5.50 3.70
C LEU A 93 -5.04 4.16 3.94
N ASP A 94 -4.46 3.05 3.52
CA ASP A 94 -4.97 1.70 3.82
C ASP A 94 -5.11 1.47 5.32
N GLY A 95 -6.25 0.90 5.71
CA GLY A 95 -6.55 0.63 7.11
C GLY A 95 -6.86 1.91 7.89
N SER A 96 -7.41 2.94 7.27
CA SER A 96 -7.83 4.17 7.96
C SER A 96 -8.73 3.91 9.18
N THR A 97 -9.57 2.88 9.14
CA THR A 97 -10.38 2.42 10.28
C THR A 97 -9.54 2.04 11.52
N ASN A 98 -8.28 1.65 11.34
CA ASN A 98 -7.31 1.36 12.39
C ASN A 98 -6.72 2.62 13.07
N LEU A 99 -7.01 3.82 12.57
CA LEU A 99 -6.58 5.08 13.18
C LEU A 99 -7.16 5.27 14.59
N LYS A 100 -8.44 4.95 14.77
CA LYS A 100 -9.13 5.04 16.07
C LYS A 100 -8.53 4.11 17.14
N PRO A 101 -8.34 2.80 16.88
CA PRO A 101 -7.69 1.89 17.83
C PRO A 101 -6.17 2.10 17.93
N ASN A 102 -5.58 3.03 17.17
CA ASN A 102 -4.13 3.27 17.14
C ASN A 102 -3.33 2.03 16.69
N ASN A 103 -3.83 1.38 15.64
CA ASN A 103 -3.20 0.22 15.05
C ASN A 103 -2.49 0.60 13.73
N VAL A 104 -1.84 -0.37 13.08
CA VAL A 104 -1.10 -0.16 11.84
C VAL A 104 -2.02 0.22 10.67
N MET A 105 -1.49 1.07 9.79
CA MET A 105 -2.10 1.60 8.57
C MET A 105 -0.95 2.00 7.63
N GLY A 106 -1.22 2.45 6.41
CA GLY A 106 -0.14 2.93 5.55
C GLY A 106 -0.60 3.40 4.18
N THR A 107 0.34 3.64 3.26
CA THR A 107 0.04 4.12 1.90
C THR A 107 0.49 3.05 0.91
N LEU A 108 -0.41 2.60 0.02
CA LEU A 108 -0.07 1.70 -1.09
C LEU A 108 0.17 2.51 -2.36
N TYR A 109 1.06 2.02 -3.22
CA TYR A 109 1.28 2.61 -4.53
C TYR A 109 1.54 1.55 -5.60
N SER A 110 1.17 1.93 -6.81
CA SER A 110 1.46 1.20 -8.05
C SER A 110 1.78 2.21 -9.16
N ILE A 111 2.77 1.88 -9.98
CA ILE A 111 3.25 2.71 -11.09
C ILE A 111 3.23 1.84 -12.35
N TYR A 112 2.60 2.34 -13.41
CA TYR A 112 2.36 1.63 -14.66
C TYR A 112 2.96 2.36 -15.86
N ASP A 113 3.37 1.60 -16.88
CA ASP A 113 3.79 2.09 -18.20
C ASP A 113 2.61 2.34 -19.15
N GLU A 114 1.38 1.98 -18.74
CA GLU A 114 0.18 2.06 -19.57
C GLU A 114 -0.91 2.91 -18.90
N PRO A 115 -1.77 3.60 -19.68
CA PRO A 115 -2.89 4.37 -19.16
C PRO A 115 -3.90 3.50 -18.37
N LEU A 116 -4.54 4.11 -17.37
CA LEU A 116 -5.52 3.45 -16.52
C LEU A 116 -6.91 3.41 -17.18
N PRO A 117 -7.70 2.33 -16.99
CA PRO A 117 -7.37 1.12 -16.24
C PRO A 117 -6.47 0.17 -17.03
N THR A 118 -5.50 -0.44 -16.35
CA THR A 118 -4.55 -1.41 -16.93
C THR A 118 -4.36 -2.62 -16.01
N GLY A 119 -3.75 -3.69 -16.54
CA GLY A 119 -3.46 -4.92 -15.81
C GLY A 119 -2.18 -4.86 -14.97
N GLY A 120 -2.08 -5.73 -13.96
CA GLY A 120 -0.91 -5.81 -13.07
C GLY A 120 0.37 -6.27 -13.77
N GLU A 121 0.26 -6.88 -14.94
CA GLU A 121 1.38 -7.23 -15.81
C GLU A 121 2.14 -6.01 -16.36
N ASN A 122 1.53 -4.81 -16.31
CA ASN A 122 2.12 -3.55 -16.77
C ASN A 122 2.71 -2.73 -15.61
N LEU A 123 2.88 -3.32 -14.42
CA LEU A 123 3.53 -2.67 -13.28
C LEU A 123 5.03 -2.49 -13.55
N LEU A 124 5.48 -1.24 -13.48
CA LEU A 124 6.90 -0.89 -13.41
C LEU A 124 7.44 -1.03 -11.98
N ALA A 125 6.66 -0.56 -11.02
CA ALA A 125 6.96 -0.69 -9.60
C ALA A 125 5.68 -0.67 -8.77
N ALA A 126 5.72 -1.32 -7.61
CA ALA A 126 4.64 -1.29 -6.63
C ALA A 126 5.21 -1.41 -5.22
N GLY A 127 4.43 -1.03 -4.23
CA GLY A 127 4.85 -1.20 -2.86
C GLY A 127 3.97 -0.47 -1.88
N TYR A 128 4.49 -0.31 -0.67
CA TYR A 128 3.76 0.34 0.39
C TYR A 128 4.67 0.96 1.44
N ILE A 129 4.17 2.03 2.06
CA ILE A 129 4.76 2.66 3.23
C ILE A 129 3.92 2.27 4.44
N LEU A 130 4.50 1.55 5.40
CA LEU A 130 3.82 1.12 6.61
C LEU A 130 4.04 2.12 7.75
N TYR A 131 2.96 2.64 8.33
CA TYR A 131 2.97 3.52 9.50
C TYR A 131 2.88 2.72 10.80
N GLY A 132 3.90 1.90 11.06
CA GLY A 132 4.02 1.10 12.28
C GLY A 132 4.67 1.85 13.46
N PRO A 133 5.14 1.09 14.47
CA PRO A 133 6.06 1.61 15.49
C PRO A 133 7.30 2.27 14.86
N VAL A 134 7.77 1.66 13.77
CA VAL A 134 8.78 2.20 12.85
C VAL A 134 8.10 2.40 11.50
N THR A 135 8.46 3.47 10.79
CA THR A 135 7.99 3.69 9.42
C THR A 135 8.91 2.96 8.46
N THR A 136 8.37 2.07 7.64
CA THR A 136 9.13 1.33 6.62
C THR A 136 8.51 1.49 5.24
N LEU A 137 9.33 1.33 4.20
CA LEU A 137 8.91 1.17 2.82
C LEU A 137 9.25 -0.24 2.38
N VAL A 138 8.29 -0.96 1.82
CA VAL A 138 8.54 -2.14 0.99
C VAL A 138 8.30 -1.74 -0.46
N ALA A 139 9.29 -1.99 -1.32
CA ALA A 139 9.25 -1.64 -2.73
C ALA A 139 9.58 -2.86 -3.57
N ALA A 140 8.76 -3.12 -4.58
CA ALA A 140 8.94 -4.17 -5.59
C ALA A 140 9.21 -3.52 -6.95
N ARG A 141 10.31 -3.92 -7.61
CA ARG A 141 10.73 -3.45 -8.93
C ARG A 141 11.64 -4.48 -9.57
N ASP A 142 11.49 -4.72 -10.87
CA ASP A 142 12.33 -5.66 -11.65
C ASP A 142 12.46 -7.06 -11.03
N GLY A 143 11.38 -7.54 -10.40
CA GLY A 143 11.34 -8.85 -9.73
C GLY A 143 12.07 -8.91 -8.38
N VAL A 144 12.57 -7.78 -7.87
CA VAL A 144 13.21 -7.67 -6.56
C VAL A 144 12.30 -6.93 -5.59
N VAL A 145 12.18 -7.45 -4.37
CA VAL A 145 11.50 -6.77 -3.26
C VAL A 145 12.55 -6.31 -2.26
N SER A 146 12.53 -5.03 -1.90
CA SER A 146 13.47 -4.45 -0.93
C SER A 146 12.71 -3.70 0.16
N GLU A 147 13.24 -3.77 1.38
CA GLU A 147 12.72 -3.10 2.56
C GLU A 147 13.66 -1.98 2.99
N TYR A 148 13.09 -0.83 3.32
CA TYR A 148 13.79 0.35 3.76
C TYR A 148 13.18 0.87 5.06
N ILE A 149 14.02 1.38 5.96
CA ILE A 149 13.56 2.21 7.06
C ILE A 149 13.41 3.65 6.57
N LEU A 150 12.32 4.31 6.94
CA LEU A 150 12.09 5.73 6.62
C LEU A 150 12.37 6.60 7.84
N GLU A 151 13.34 7.51 7.71
CA GLU A 151 13.68 8.50 8.72
C GLU A 151 13.53 9.90 8.11
N SER A 152 12.60 10.70 8.62
CA SER A 152 12.32 12.06 8.12
C SER A 152 12.09 12.13 6.61
N GLY A 153 11.51 11.07 6.03
CA GLY A 153 11.18 10.95 4.62
C GLY A 153 12.33 10.48 3.72
N ILE A 154 13.47 10.15 4.31
CA ILE A 154 14.62 9.57 3.61
C ILE A 154 14.61 8.07 3.84
N LYS A 155 14.62 7.29 2.75
CA LYS A 155 14.71 5.83 2.80
C LYS A 155 16.16 5.39 3.01
N ARG A 156 16.37 4.44 3.92
CA ARG A 156 17.67 3.79 4.17
C ARG A 156 17.51 2.28 4.01
N PRO A 157 18.38 1.59 3.26
CA PRO A 157 18.27 0.14 3.06
C PRO A 157 18.23 -0.59 4.41
N LEU A 158 17.28 -1.50 4.56
CA LEU A 158 17.15 -2.37 5.72
C LEU A 158 17.36 -3.83 5.33
N ARG A 159 16.69 -4.28 4.26
CA ARG A 159 16.87 -5.60 3.64
C ARG A 159 16.73 -5.49 2.13
N GLU A 160 17.58 -6.19 1.42
CA GLU A 160 17.49 -6.37 -0.03
C GLU A 160 17.02 -7.80 -0.30
N GLU A 161 16.34 -8.02 -1.43
CA GLU A 161 15.88 -9.35 -1.88
C GLU A 161 15.02 -10.08 -0.84
N LEU A 162 14.03 -9.38 -0.30
CA LEU A 162 13.06 -9.94 0.64
C LEU A 162 12.24 -11.05 -0.05
N THR A 163 12.28 -12.25 0.52
CA THR A 163 11.58 -13.44 0.03
C THR A 163 10.67 -13.99 1.12
N LEU A 164 9.58 -14.63 0.71
CA LEU A 164 8.69 -15.30 1.66
C LEU A 164 9.44 -16.44 2.37
N PRO A 165 9.37 -16.51 3.71
CA PRO A 165 9.92 -17.64 4.45
C PRO A 165 9.37 -18.99 3.96
N GLY A 166 10.24 -19.99 3.84
CA GLY A 166 9.85 -21.33 3.38
C GLY A 166 8.98 -22.11 4.37
N ASP A 167 9.04 -21.76 5.66
CA ASP A 167 8.21 -22.33 6.72
C ASP A 167 7.13 -21.32 7.12
N PRO A 168 5.87 -21.48 6.65
CA PRO A 168 4.80 -20.53 6.97
C PRO A 168 4.42 -20.62 8.46
N ALA A 169 4.32 -19.47 9.13
CA ALA A 169 4.08 -19.41 10.57
C ALA A 169 2.74 -18.77 10.95
N ILE A 170 2.07 -18.06 10.03
CA ILE A 170 0.84 -17.34 10.35
C ILE A 170 -0.24 -17.48 9.27
N PHE A 171 -1.48 -17.23 9.65
CA PHE A 171 -2.57 -16.98 8.71
C PHE A 171 -3.37 -15.77 9.15
N SER A 172 -3.89 -15.03 8.16
CA SER A 172 -4.66 -13.80 8.34
C SER A 172 -5.90 -13.85 7.46
N PHE A 173 -7.02 -14.31 8.03
CA PHE A 173 -8.27 -14.46 7.30
C PHE A 173 -9.27 -13.41 7.75
N GLY A 174 -9.62 -12.52 6.82
CA GLY A 174 -10.70 -11.57 6.94
C GLY A 174 -12.08 -12.18 6.63
N GLY A 175 -13.08 -11.31 6.61
CA GLY A 175 -14.47 -11.70 6.37
C GLY A 175 -15.15 -12.36 7.59
N ARG A 176 -16.46 -12.56 7.48
CA ARG A 176 -17.25 -13.21 8.53
C ARG A 176 -17.37 -14.70 8.23
N VAL A 177 -17.10 -15.55 9.22
CA VAL A 177 -17.20 -17.02 9.11
C VAL A 177 -18.52 -17.48 8.48
N ASN A 178 -19.63 -16.85 8.84
CA ASN A 178 -20.96 -17.20 8.31
C ASN A 178 -21.22 -16.75 6.86
N ARG A 179 -20.22 -16.16 6.20
CA ARG A 179 -20.24 -15.73 4.79
C ARG A 179 -19.20 -16.46 3.95
N TRP A 180 -18.38 -17.32 4.56
CA TRP A 180 -17.45 -18.14 3.82
C TRP A 180 -18.22 -19.12 2.94
N PHE A 181 -17.74 -19.31 1.72
CA PHE A 181 -18.21 -20.36 0.83
C PHE A 181 -17.52 -21.68 1.21
N ASP A 182 -18.15 -22.81 0.89
CA ASP A 182 -17.77 -24.13 1.38
C ASP A 182 -16.28 -24.46 1.16
N ASP A 183 -15.74 -24.14 -0.02
CA ASP A 183 -14.33 -24.41 -0.35
C ASP A 183 -13.36 -23.57 0.51
N PHE A 184 -13.68 -22.30 0.76
CA PHE A 184 -12.85 -21.46 1.63
C PHE A 184 -13.00 -21.85 3.09
N GLU A 185 -14.19 -22.23 3.56
CA GLU A 185 -14.32 -22.74 4.92
C GLU A 185 -13.49 -24.01 5.10
N ALA A 186 -13.52 -24.95 4.14
CA ALA A 186 -12.69 -26.15 4.20
C ALA A 186 -11.20 -25.79 4.27
N PHE A 187 -10.72 -24.91 3.38
CA PHE A 187 -9.34 -24.42 3.37
C PHE A 187 -8.94 -23.71 4.67
N ALA A 188 -9.81 -22.84 5.19
CA ALA A 188 -9.55 -22.11 6.42
C ALA A 188 -9.44 -23.05 7.62
N ARG A 189 -10.35 -24.04 7.71
CA ARG A 189 -10.35 -25.06 8.77
C ARG A 189 -9.14 -25.99 8.70
N GLU A 190 -8.63 -26.28 7.51
CA GLU A 190 -7.38 -27.01 7.33
C GLU A 190 -6.18 -26.18 7.81
N THR A 191 -6.13 -24.91 7.41
CA THR A 191 -5.07 -23.97 7.84
C THR A 191 -5.05 -23.80 9.36
N GLU A 192 -6.23 -23.63 9.99
CA GLU A 192 -6.38 -23.53 11.45
C GLU A 192 -5.84 -24.75 12.21
N ARG A 193 -5.86 -25.94 11.58
CA ARG A 193 -5.38 -27.20 12.17
C ARG A 193 -3.91 -27.48 11.88
N THR A 194 -3.28 -26.73 10.98
CA THR A 194 -1.88 -26.93 10.60
C THR A 194 -0.97 -26.58 11.77
N GLU A 195 -0.15 -27.53 12.22
CA GLU A 195 0.77 -27.28 13.34
C GLU A 195 1.76 -26.16 13.01
N GLY A 196 1.98 -25.25 13.97
CA GLY A 196 2.89 -24.11 13.81
C GLY A 196 2.24 -22.84 13.26
N MET A 197 1.12 -22.95 12.55
CA MET A 197 0.38 -21.81 12.00
C MET A 197 -0.42 -21.07 13.08
N LYS A 198 -0.28 -19.75 13.15
CA LYS A 198 -0.94 -18.89 14.16
C LYS A 198 -1.82 -17.84 13.50
N LEU A 199 -3.02 -17.63 14.04
CA LEU A 199 -3.87 -16.51 13.63
C LEU A 199 -3.19 -15.17 13.94
N ARG A 200 -3.13 -14.30 12.93
CA ARG A 200 -2.73 -12.90 13.00
C ARG A 200 -3.65 -12.11 12.07
N TYR A 201 -4.60 -11.37 12.63
CA TYR A 201 -5.48 -10.50 11.84
C TYR A 201 -5.54 -9.12 12.49
N GLY A 202 -4.87 -8.16 11.86
CA GLY A 202 -4.74 -6.77 12.30
C GLY A 202 -5.84 -5.85 11.78
N GLY A 203 -6.58 -6.28 10.75
CA GLY A 203 -7.71 -5.52 10.20
C GLY A 203 -7.29 -4.39 9.26
N SER A 204 -6.09 -4.46 8.70
CA SER A 204 -5.59 -3.59 7.63
C SER A 204 -4.83 -4.45 6.65
N MET A 205 -5.14 -4.38 5.36
CA MET A 205 -4.51 -5.22 4.34
C MET A 205 -2.99 -5.09 4.41
N ILE A 206 -2.46 -3.86 4.46
CA ILE A 206 -1.04 -3.57 4.51
C ILE A 206 -0.35 -4.19 5.73
N GLY A 207 -0.97 -4.10 6.90
CA GLY A 207 -0.42 -4.64 8.15
C GLY A 207 -0.41 -6.16 8.17
N ASP A 208 -1.46 -6.77 7.62
CA ASP A 208 -1.59 -8.22 7.55
C ASP A 208 -0.68 -8.83 6.48
N VAL A 209 -0.63 -8.26 5.27
CA VAL A 209 0.30 -8.64 4.20
C VAL A 209 1.76 -8.45 4.63
N ASN A 210 2.09 -7.35 5.32
CA ASN A 210 3.45 -7.14 5.81
C ASN A 210 3.89 -8.20 6.83
N GLN A 211 2.98 -8.69 7.68
CA GLN A 211 3.28 -9.81 8.56
C GLN A 211 3.53 -11.10 7.76
N ILE A 212 2.76 -11.37 6.70
CA ILE A 212 2.98 -12.53 5.82
C ILE A 212 4.35 -12.46 5.16
N LEU A 213 4.75 -11.28 4.70
CA LEU A 213 6.05 -11.08 4.05
C LEU A 213 7.24 -11.43 4.97
N HIS A 214 7.07 -11.27 6.28
CA HIS A 214 8.12 -11.49 7.28
C HIS A 214 8.07 -12.86 7.97
N TYR A 215 6.88 -13.40 8.18
CA TYR A 215 6.69 -14.65 8.93
C TYR A 215 6.32 -15.84 8.05
N GLY A 216 6.01 -15.61 6.77
CA GLY A 216 5.44 -16.62 5.88
C GLY A 216 4.02 -16.98 6.30
N GLY A 217 3.18 -17.39 5.35
CA GLY A 217 1.80 -17.67 5.66
C GLY A 217 0.83 -17.43 4.53
N VAL A 218 -0.44 -17.29 4.88
CA VAL A 218 -1.52 -16.93 3.95
C VAL A 218 -2.34 -15.77 4.48
N PHE A 219 -2.63 -14.79 3.61
CA PHE A 219 -3.65 -13.76 3.81
C PHE A 219 -4.85 -14.04 2.89
N ALA A 220 -6.07 -13.83 3.38
CA ALA A 220 -7.29 -13.89 2.61
C ALA A 220 -8.31 -12.86 3.13
N TYR A 221 -9.14 -12.30 2.25
CA TYR A 221 -10.15 -11.28 2.59
C TYR A 221 -11.49 -11.57 1.92
#